data_AF-A0A401PSS5-F1
#
_entry.id   AF-A0A401PSS5-F1
#
_cell.length_a   1.000
_cell.length_b   1.000
_cell.length_c   1.000
_cell.angle_alpha   90.00
_cell.angle_beta   90.00
_cell.angle_gamma   90.00
#
_symmetry.space_group_name_H-M   'P 1'
#
loop_
_entity.id
_entity.type
_entity.pdbx_description
1 polymer ?
#
loop_
_entity_poly.entity_id
_entity_poly.type
_entity_poly.pdbx_seq_one_letter_code
_entity_poly.pdbx_strand_id
1 'polypeptide(L)'
;MGTSGGGYEGVGKETVQTTEDQVMKRDMPPAFIKVENACTKLIQAAQMLKDNPYAVPARDYLIDGSRGILSGTSDLLLTFDEAEVRKIIRVCKGILEYLTVAEVVETMEDLVTYTKNLGPGMTKMAKMIDERQQELTHQEHRVMLVNSMNTVKELLPVLISAIKIFVTTKQFKSQGVEEALKNRNFTVEKMSTEINEIIRVLQLTSWDEDAWASKDTETMRRALAMIDSKLNQAKNWLSDPNAPPGDAGEQAIKQILDEAGKVGELCAGKERREILGTTKALGQMTDQVSELRAR
;
A
#
# COMPACT_ATOMS: atom_id res chain seq x y z
N MET A 1 -2.74 -27.61 41.10
CA MET A 1 -1.78 -27.53 39.98
C MET A 1 -2.48 -28.07 38.75
N GLY A 2 -3.05 -27.18 37.93
CA GLY A 2 -3.81 -27.54 36.73
C GLY A 2 -3.44 -26.56 35.62
N THR A 3 -2.20 -26.67 35.15
CA THR A 3 -1.65 -25.92 34.02
C THR A 3 -2.20 -26.51 32.73
N SER A 4 -3.32 -25.98 32.24
CA SER A 4 -3.80 -26.32 30.88
C SER A 4 -4.35 -25.12 30.10
N GLY A 5 -4.01 -23.89 30.54
CA GLY A 5 -4.04 -22.67 29.74
C GLY A 5 -2.67 -21.97 29.61
N GLY A 6 -1.62 -22.53 30.22
CA GLY A 6 -0.38 -21.80 30.58
C GLY A 6 0.68 -21.62 29.49
N GLY A 7 0.47 -22.13 28.27
CA GLY A 7 1.47 -21.99 27.20
C GLY A 7 1.55 -20.57 26.65
N TYR A 8 0.47 -20.13 25.98
CA TYR A 8 0.42 -18.80 25.35
C TYR A 8 0.45 -17.66 26.37
N GLU A 9 -0.22 -17.83 27.50
CA GLU A 9 -0.24 -16.84 28.58
C GLU A 9 1.13 -16.72 29.27
N GLY A 10 1.81 -17.86 29.50
CA GLY A 10 3.15 -17.88 30.08
C GLY A 10 4.18 -17.21 29.17
N VAL A 11 4.21 -17.61 27.90
CA VAL A 11 5.06 -16.99 26.88
C VAL A 11 4.75 -15.50 26.73
N GLY A 12 3.48 -15.11 26.75
CA GLY A 12 3.08 -13.71 26.68
C GLY A 12 3.48 -12.88 27.90
N LYS A 13 3.32 -13.39 29.11
CA LYS A 13 3.75 -12.70 30.34
C LYS A 13 5.26 -12.48 30.36
N GLU A 14 6.04 -13.48 29.95
CA GLU A 14 7.50 -13.37 29.80
C GLU A 14 7.89 -12.35 28.71
N THR A 15 7.19 -12.38 27.57
CA THR A 15 7.44 -11.45 26.45
C THR A 15 7.14 -10.00 26.84
N VAL A 16 6.06 -9.73 27.59
CA VAL A 16 5.72 -8.38 28.05
C VAL A 16 6.76 -7.81 29.03
N GLN A 17 7.37 -8.66 29.86
CA GLN A 17 8.39 -8.24 30.82
C GLN A 17 9.71 -7.87 30.13
N THR A 18 10.05 -8.57 29.06
CA THR A 18 11.34 -8.43 28.36
C THR A 18 11.28 -7.51 27.15
N THR A 19 10.10 -7.25 26.58
CA THR A 19 9.96 -6.39 25.40
C THR A 19 10.23 -4.92 25.72
N GLU A 20 10.72 -4.17 24.73
CA GLU A 20 10.82 -2.71 24.77
C GLU A 20 9.61 -2.02 24.10
N ASP A 21 8.76 -2.79 23.42
CA ASP A 21 7.57 -2.28 22.73
C ASP A 21 6.50 -1.82 23.74
N GLN A 22 6.33 -0.50 23.84
CA GLN A 22 5.37 0.13 24.75
C GLN A 22 3.92 -0.16 24.37
N VAL A 23 3.62 -0.35 23.08
CA VAL A 23 2.27 -0.67 22.61
C VAL A 23 1.92 -2.08 23.09
N MET A 24 2.84 -3.04 22.90
CA MET A 24 2.66 -4.40 23.39
C MET A 24 2.52 -4.45 24.92
N LYS A 25 3.32 -3.67 25.66
CA LYS A 25 3.21 -3.57 27.13
C LYS A 25 1.84 -3.07 27.59
N ARG A 26 1.22 -2.18 26.83
CA ARG A 26 -0.10 -1.62 27.13
C ARG A 26 -1.23 -2.58 26.75
N ASP A 27 -1.15 -3.19 25.58
CA ASP A 27 -2.29 -3.89 24.96
C ASP A 27 -2.37 -5.38 25.32
N MET A 28 -1.25 -5.99 25.69
CA MET A 28 -1.21 -7.41 26.02
C MET A 28 -1.83 -7.77 27.39
N PRO A 29 -1.68 -6.99 28.48
CA PRO A 29 -2.29 -7.32 29.77
C PRO A 29 -3.83 -7.44 29.76
N PRO A 30 -4.60 -6.54 29.11
CA PRO A 30 -6.05 -6.71 28.96
C PRO A 30 -6.44 -8.02 28.27
N ALA A 31 -5.67 -8.48 27.28
CA ALA A 31 -5.91 -9.74 26.58
C ALA A 31 -5.74 -10.95 27.52
N PHE A 32 -4.70 -10.95 28.38
CA PHE A 32 -4.56 -12.01 29.40
C PHE A 32 -5.72 -12.04 30.37
N ILE A 33 -6.10 -10.89 30.92
CA ILE A 33 -7.20 -10.79 31.90
C ILE A 33 -8.49 -11.36 31.29
N LYS A 34 -8.74 -11.08 30.00
CA LYS A 34 -9.91 -11.60 29.28
C LYS A 34 -9.89 -13.12 29.18
N VAL A 35 -8.75 -13.72 28.84
CA VAL A 35 -8.58 -15.18 28.78
C VAL A 35 -8.69 -15.82 30.17
N GLU A 36 -8.06 -15.27 31.19
CA GLU A 36 -8.11 -15.75 32.58
C GLU A 36 -9.55 -15.74 33.13
N ASN A 37 -10.27 -14.65 32.91
CA ASN A 37 -11.67 -14.52 33.32
C ASN A 37 -12.56 -15.52 32.59
N ALA A 38 -12.32 -15.74 31.29
CA ALA A 38 -13.06 -16.71 30.50
C ALA A 38 -12.80 -18.15 30.97
N CYS A 39 -11.54 -18.51 31.24
CA CYS A 39 -11.15 -19.79 31.85
C CYS A 39 -11.86 -20.00 33.19
N THR A 40 -11.87 -18.98 34.04
CA THR A 40 -12.52 -19.03 35.35
C THR A 40 -14.02 -19.28 35.20
N LYS A 41 -14.70 -18.60 34.27
CA LYS A 41 -16.12 -18.83 33.98
C LYS A 41 -16.39 -20.26 33.51
N LEU A 42 -15.53 -20.83 32.66
CA LEU A 42 -15.66 -22.22 32.19
C LEU A 42 -15.50 -23.24 33.32
N ILE A 43 -14.53 -23.04 34.20
CA ILE A 43 -14.31 -23.90 35.38
C ILE A 43 -15.52 -23.84 36.31
N GLN A 44 -16.06 -22.63 36.55
CA GLN A 44 -17.26 -22.45 37.37
C GLN A 44 -18.48 -23.12 36.74
N ALA A 45 -18.70 -22.95 35.43
CA ALA A 45 -19.78 -23.63 34.72
C ALA A 45 -19.67 -25.16 34.84
N ALA A 46 -18.46 -25.71 34.66
CA ALA A 46 -18.21 -27.14 34.79
C ALA A 46 -18.53 -27.66 36.19
N GLN A 47 -18.13 -26.92 37.24
CA GLN A 47 -18.44 -27.28 38.63
C GLN A 47 -19.95 -27.23 38.90
N MET A 48 -20.65 -26.19 38.43
CA MET A 48 -22.10 -26.07 38.59
C MET A 48 -22.86 -27.20 37.89
N LEU A 49 -22.44 -27.60 36.68
CA LEU A 49 -23.05 -28.70 35.93
C LEU A 49 -22.75 -30.07 36.55
N LYS A 50 -21.57 -30.22 37.15
CA LYS A 50 -21.20 -31.43 37.90
C LYS A 50 -22.09 -31.61 39.15
N ASP A 51 -22.39 -30.53 39.86
CA ASP A 51 -23.21 -30.56 41.07
C ASP A 51 -24.71 -30.65 40.75
N ASN A 52 -25.18 -29.94 39.72
CA ASN A 52 -26.56 -30.00 39.23
C ASN A 52 -26.61 -29.92 37.69
N PRO A 53 -26.95 -31.03 36.99
CA PRO A 53 -27.04 -31.07 35.53
C PRO A 53 -28.03 -30.09 34.91
N TYR A 54 -29.01 -29.58 35.67
CA TYR A 54 -30.04 -28.65 35.19
C TYR A 54 -29.79 -27.20 35.65
N ALA A 55 -28.61 -26.88 36.16
CA ALA A 55 -28.25 -25.52 36.57
C ALA A 55 -28.29 -24.54 35.39
N VAL A 56 -29.37 -23.76 35.28
CA VAL A 56 -29.56 -22.75 34.22
C VAL A 56 -28.43 -21.72 34.20
N PRO A 57 -27.96 -21.14 35.33
CA PRO A 57 -26.90 -20.13 35.29
C PRO A 57 -25.55 -20.68 34.76
N ALA A 58 -25.33 -22.00 34.85
CA ALA A 58 -24.13 -22.61 34.30
C ALA A 58 -24.07 -22.52 32.76
N ARG A 59 -25.23 -22.46 32.10
CA ARG A 59 -25.32 -22.29 30.63
C ARG A 59 -24.84 -20.90 30.22
N ASP A 60 -25.21 -19.86 30.97
CA ASP A 60 -24.76 -18.48 30.70
C ASP A 60 -23.24 -18.35 30.89
N TYR A 61 -22.71 -18.91 31.99
CA TYR A 61 -21.27 -18.96 32.23
C TYR A 61 -20.52 -19.74 31.16
N LEU A 62 -21.10 -20.82 30.64
CA LEU A 62 -20.49 -21.61 29.56
C LEU A 62 -20.45 -20.82 28.24
N ILE A 63 -21.53 -20.12 27.87
CA ILE A 63 -21.60 -19.30 26.66
C ILE A 63 -20.62 -18.13 26.75
N ASP A 64 -20.66 -17.39 27.85
CA ASP A 64 -19.77 -16.26 28.11
C ASP A 64 -18.30 -16.68 28.16
N GLY A 65 -18.01 -17.77 28.88
CA GLY A 65 -16.67 -18.32 28.97
C GLY A 65 -16.16 -18.75 27.60
N SER A 66 -16.97 -19.44 26.80
CA SER A 66 -16.59 -19.89 25.46
C SER A 66 -16.31 -18.72 24.51
N ARG A 67 -17.17 -17.70 24.49
CA ARG A 67 -16.94 -16.46 23.72
C ARG A 67 -15.70 -15.71 24.20
N GLY A 68 -15.50 -15.66 25.52
CA GLY A 68 -14.35 -15.02 26.15
C GLY A 68 -13.02 -15.66 25.76
N ILE A 69 -12.97 -17.00 25.68
CA ILE A 69 -11.75 -17.72 25.24
C ILE A 69 -11.45 -17.42 23.78
N LEU A 70 -12.44 -17.53 22.88
CA LEU A 70 -12.21 -17.29 21.45
C LEU A 70 -11.75 -15.85 21.20
N SER A 71 -12.47 -14.88 21.76
CA SER A 71 -12.13 -13.46 21.57
C SER A 71 -10.84 -13.07 22.29
N GLY A 72 -10.60 -13.53 23.51
CA GLY A 72 -9.37 -13.23 24.26
C GLY A 72 -8.12 -13.85 23.61
N THR A 73 -8.23 -15.07 23.06
CA THR A 73 -7.12 -15.70 22.33
C THR A 73 -6.85 -14.95 21.02
N SER A 74 -7.91 -14.51 20.31
CA SER A 74 -7.77 -13.67 19.13
C SER A 74 -7.04 -12.37 19.45
N ASP A 75 -7.46 -11.64 20.50
CA ASP A 75 -6.83 -10.38 20.92
C ASP A 75 -5.35 -10.61 21.28
N LEU A 76 -5.03 -11.72 21.95
CA LEU A 76 -3.67 -12.07 22.31
C LEU A 76 -2.78 -12.28 21.08
N LEU A 77 -3.22 -13.13 20.15
CA LEU A 77 -2.48 -13.44 18.93
C LEU A 77 -2.33 -12.20 18.03
N LEU A 78 -3.36 -11.38 17.93
CA LEU A 78 -3.31 -10.11 17.20
C LEU A 78 -2.28 -9.16 17.80
N THR A 79 -2.24 -9.02 19.13
CA THR A 79 -1.27 -8.12 19.79
C THR A 79 0.17 -8.57 19.53
N PHE A 80 0.43 -9.89 19.49
CA PHE A 80 1.72 -10.44 19.08
C PHE A 80 2.04 -10.13 17.62
N ASP A 81 1.10 -10.40 16.72
CA ASP A 81 1.26 -10.17 15.28
C ASP A 81 1.57 -8.70 14.97
N GLU A 82 0.82 -7.78 15.57
CA GLU A 82 1.05 -6.35 15.42
C GLU A 82 2.45 -5.92 15.90
N ALA A 83 3.00 -6.57 16.93
CA ALA A 83 4.35 -6.29 17.41
C ALA A 83 5.41 -6.70 16.39
N GLU A 84 5.25 -7.86 15.74
CA GLU A 84 6.12 -8.29 14.65
C GLU A 84 6.00 -7.35 13.44
N VAL A 85 4.77 -6.98 13.06
CA VAL A 85 4.52 -5.99 11.98
C VAL A 85 5.20 -4.66 12.28
N ARG A 86 5.13 -4.15 13.52
CA ARG A 86 5.80 -2.89 13.93
C ARG A 86 7.32 -2.96 13.75
N LYS A 87 7.96 -4.12 13.96
CA LYS A 87 9.40 -4.29 13.70
C LYS A 87 9.74 -4.13 12.22
N ILE A 88 8.91 -4.70 11.34
CA ILE A 88 9.07 -4.57 9.88
C ILE A 88 8.88 -3.12 9.45
N ILE A 89 7.79 -2.48 9.89
CA ILE A 89 7.47 -1.08 9.57
C ILE A 89 8.59 -0.13 10.03
N ARG A 90 9.21 -0.38 11.19
CA ARG A 90 10.35 0.42 11.67
C ARG A 90 11.52 0.40 10.68
N VAL A 91 11.81 -0.76 10.08
CA VAL A 91 12.84 -0.88 9.04
C VAL A 91 12.42 -0.11 7.79
N CYS A 92 11.17 -0.26 7.33
CA CYS A 92 10.65 0.49 6.18
C CYS A 92 10.75 2.01 6.37
N LYS A 93 10.37 2.52 7.54
CA LYS A 93 10.48 3.95 7.89
C LYS A 93 11.93 4.42 7.92
N GLY A 94 12.85 3.62 8.46
CA GLY A 94 14.27 3.92 8.42
C GLY A 94 14.82 4.04 6.99
N ILE A 95 14.32 3.21 6.06
CA ILE A 95 14.68 3.35 4.63
C ILE A 95 14.08 4.62 4.03
N LEU A 96 12.80 4.94 4.31
CA LEU A 96 12.18 6.20 3.86
C LEU A 96 12.97 7.42 4.32
N GLU A 97 13.35 7.46 5.60
CA GLU A 97 14.19 8.52 6.15
C GLU A 97 15.55 8.59 5.44
N TYR A 98 16.19 7.44 5.21
CA TYR A 98 17.49 7.40 4.53
C TYR A 98 17.43 7.77 3.05
N LEU A 99 16.30 7.52 2.36
CA LEU A 99 16.10 7.95 0.97
C LEU A 99 16.14 9.48 0.83
N THR A 100 15.73 10.24 1.86
CA THR A 100 15.82 11.72 1.85
C THR A 100 17.27 12.21 1.76
N VAL A 101 18.24 11.42 2.25
CA VAL A 101 19.67 11.74 2.18
C VAL A 101 20.16 11.79 0.73
N ALA A 102 19.47 11.14 -0.22
CA ALA A 102 19.81 11.22 -1.65
C ALA A 102 19.85 12.67 -2.17
N GLU A 103 19.09 13.59 -1.54
CA GLU A 103 19.02 14.98 -1.96
C GLU A 103 20.34 15.74 -1.77
N VAL A 104 21.09 15.39 -0.73
CA VAL A 104 22.34 16.05 -0.31
C VAL A 104 23.61 15.34 -0.83
N VAL A 105 23.47 14.28 -1.61
CA VAL A 105 24.61 13.60 -2.24
C VAL A 105 25.13 14.44 -3.41
N GLU A 106 26.32 15.04 -3.24
CA GLU A 106 26.92 15.93 -4.23
C GLU A 106 28.23 15.41 -4.84
N THR A 107 28.86 14.40 -4.25
CA THR A 107 30.13 13.84 -4.72
C THR A 107 30.07 12.33 -4.97
N MET A 108 31.06 11.80 -5.71
CA MET A 108 31.15 10.35 -5.97
C MET A 108 31.47 9.58 -4.70
N GLU A 109 32.25 10.18 -3.79
CA GLU A 109 32.56 9.61 -2.48
C GLU A 109 31.31 9.50 -1.59
N ASP A 110 30.48 10.55 -1.59
CA ASP A 110 29.19 10.53 -0.90
C ASP A 110 28.26 9.46 -1.48
N LEU A 111 28.24 9.30 -2.80
CA LEU A 111 27.44 8.24 -3.46
C LEU A 111 27.89 6.83 -3.05
N VAL A 112 29.20 6.59 -2.95
CA VAL A 112 29.73 5.31 -2.47
C VAL A 112 29.29 5.06 -1.03
N THR A 113 29.39 6.06 -0.17
CA THR A 113 28.96 5.98 1.25
C THR A 113 27.44 5.75 1.35
N TYR A 114 26.65 6.50 0.57
CA TYR A 114 25.21 6.37 0.49
C TYR A 114 24.80 4.93 0.10
N THR A 115 25.43 4.38 -0.94
CA THR A 115 25.16 3.02 -1.42
C THR A 115 25.53 1.96 -0.37
N LYS A 116 26.67 2.13 0.30
CA LYS A 116 27.16 1.20 1.34
C LYS A 116 26.23 1.13 2.56
N ASN A 117 25.58 2.24 2.89
CA ASN A 117 24.65 2.33 4.02
C ASN A 117 23.22 1.92 3.64
N LEU A 118 22.76 2.26 2.43
CA LEU A 118 21.42 1.92 1.97
C LEU A 118 21.29 0.42 1.66
N GLY A 119 22.29 -0.18 1.01
CA GLY A 119 22.26 -1.57 0.55
C GLY A 119 21.86 -2.58 1.64
N PRO A 120 22.55 -2.63 2.80
CA PRO A 120 22.19 -3.53 3.89
C PRO A 120 20.78 -3.33 4.42
N GLY A 121 20.33 -2.07 4.52
CA GLY A 121 18.96 -1.73 4.93
C GLY A 121 17.91 -2.28 3.96
N MET A 122 18.16 -2.14 2.65
CA MET A 122 17.30 -2.66 1.60
C MET A 122 17.24 -4.19 1.61
N THR A 123 18.38 -4.87 1.80
CA THR A 123 18.43 -6.33 1.91
C THR A 123 17.67 -6.81 3.14
N LYS A 124 17.83 -6.14 4.29
CA LYS A 124 17.10 -6.46 5.51
C LYS A 124 15.60 -6.28 5.33
N MET A 125 15.15 -5.17 4.74
CA MET A 125 13.74 -4.92 4.44
C MET A 125 13.18 -6.00 3.53
N ALA A 126 13.86 -6.30 2.41
CA ALA A 126 13.43 -7.33 1.47
C ALA A 126 13.28 -8.71 2.11
N LYS A 127 14.20 -9.09 3.01
CA LYS A 127 14.14 -10.36 3.74
C LYS A 127 12.94 -10.40 4.69
N MET A 128 12.72 -9.35 5.48
CA MET A 128 11.60 -9.29 6.43
C MET A 128 10.25 -9.33 5.72
N ILE A 129 10.12 -8.68 4.55
CA ILE A 129 8.90 -8.75 3.73
C ILE A 129 8.70 -10.15 3.14
N ASP A 130 9.78 -10.80 2.69
CA ASP A 130 9.69 -12.16 2.15
C ASP A 130 9.29 -13.20 3.21
N GLU A 131 9.83 -13.10 4.43
CA GLU A 131 9.41 -13.93 5.56
C GLU A 131 7.94 -13.66 5.90
N ARG A 132 7.54 -12.39 5.98
CA ARG A 132 6.16 -12.01 6.32
C ARG A 132 5.13 -12.50 5.30
N GLN A 133 5.38 -12.38 4.00
CA GLN A 133 4.40 -12.81 2.99
C GLN A 133 4.14 -14.32 3.03
N GLN A 134 5.05 -15.13 3.57
CA GLN A 134 4.86 -16.58 3.70
C GLN A 134 3.86 -16.92 4.82
N GLU A 135 3.71 -16.04 5.81
CA GLU A 135 2.82 -16.21 6.96
C GLU A 135 1.38 -15.72 6.68
N LEU A 136 1.19 -14.89 5.65
CA LEU A 136 -0.11 -14.31 5.35
C LEU A 136 -1.06 -15.33 4.71
N THR A 137 -2.31 -15.34 5.18
CA THR A 137 -3.38 -16.18 4.64
C THR A 137 -4.06 -15.56 3.41
N HIS A 138 -4.15 -14.22 3.36
CA HIS A 138 -4.76 -13.50 2.24
C HIS A 138 -3.79 -13.39 1.05
N GLN A 139 -4.07 -14.13 -0.02
CA GLN A 139 -3.21 -14.18 -1.21
C GLN A 139 -3.00 -12.82 -1.87
N GLU A 140 -4.03 -11.96 -1.91
CA GLU A 140 -3.95 -10.63 -2.50
C GLU A 140 -2.89 -9.76 -1.79
N HIS A 141 -2.86 -9.76 -0.45
CA HIS A 141 -1.86 -8.99 0.31
C HIS A 141 -0.44 -9.50 0.04
N ARG A 142 -0.26 -10.81 -0.12
CA ARG A 142 1.03 -11.40 -0.49
C ARG A 142 1.51 -10.86 -1.84
N VAL A 143 0.62 -10.85 -2.83
CA VAL A 143 0.91 -10.35 -4.18
C VAL A 143 1.28 -8.87 -4.13
N MET A 144 0.53 -8.06 -3.38
CA MET A 144 0.80 -6.62 -3.23
C MET A 144 2.19 -6.38 -2.60
N LEU A 145 2.51 -7.06 -1.49
CA LEU A 145 3.83 -6.94 -0.85
C LEU A 145 4.97 -7.35 -1.78
N VAL A 146 4.83 -8.47 -2.48
CA VAL A 146 5.86 -8.98 -3.40
C VAL A 146 6.06 -8.02 -4.57
N ASN A 147 4.98 -7.51 -5.17
CA ASN A 147 5.04 -6.60 -6.30
C ASN A 147 5.72 -5.27 -5.93
N SER A 148 5.28 -4.62 -4.83
CA SER A 148 5.88 -3.38 -4.38
C SER A 148 7.36 -3.57 -4.00
N MET A 149 7.69 -4.66 -3.31
CA MET A 149 9.09 -4.95 -2.96
C MET A 149 9.95 -5.24 -4.20
N ASN A 150 9.40 -5.87 -5.25
CA ASN A 150 10.11 -6.08 -6.51
C ASN A 150 10.35 -4.75 -7.24
N THR A 151 9.37 -3.86 -7.29
CA THR A 151 9.55 -2.52 -7.87
C THR A 151 10.62 -1.74 -7.11
N VAL A 152 10.62 -1.79 -5.77
CA VAL A 152 11.67 -1.16 -4.95
C VAL A 152 13.06 -1.74 -5.25
N LYS A 153 13.20 -3.06 -5.46
CA LYS A 153 14.46 -3.70 -5.85
C LYS A 153 14.93 -3.25 -7.24
N GLU A 154 14.03 -3.13 -8.19
CA GLU A 154 14.32 -2.68 -9.56
C GLU A 154 14.72 -1.20 -9.61
N LEU A 155 14.13 -0.36 -8.75
CA LEU A 155 14.43 1.07 -8.69
C LEU A 155 15.75 1.38 -7.98
N LEU A 156 16.26 0.51 -7.11
CA LEU A 156 17.53 0.72 -6.41
C LEU A 156 18.72 0.99 -7.37
N PRO A 157 19.02 0.15 -8.38
CA PRO A 157 20.08 0.45 -9.34
C PRO A 157 19.79 1.69 -10.19
N VAL A 158 18.51 1.98 -10.47
CA VAL A 158 18.10 3.19 -11.20
C VAL A 158 18.41 4.43 -10.37
N LEU A 159 18.16 4.41 -9.06
CA LEU A 159 18.47 5.51 -8.15
C LEU A 159 19.97 5.76 -8.07
N ILE A 160 20.78 4.69 -7.91
CA ILE A 160 22.24 4.78 -7.89
C ILE A 160 22.75 5.41 -9.19
N SER A 161 22.22 4.97 -10.34
CA SER A 161 22.55 5.53 -11.65
C SER A 161 22.15 7.01 -11.77
N ALA A 162 20.94 7.36 -11.33
CA ALA A 162 20.44 8.73 -11.36
C ALA A 162 21.29 9.70 -10.53
N ILE A 163 21.68 9.29 -9.30
CA ILE A 163 22.58 10.08 -8.46
C ILE A 163 23.97 10.19 -9.11
N LYS A 164 24.50 9.09 -9.68
CA LYS A 164 25.79 9.09 -10.36
C LYS A 164 25.82 10.08 -11.53
N ILE A 165 24.78 10.08 -12.36
CA ILE A 165 24.63 11.02 -13.47
C ILE A 165 24.55 12.45 -12.93
N PHE A 166 23.72 12.72 -11.91
CA PHE A 166 23.61 14.03 -11.28
C PHE A 166 24.96 14.57 -10.78
N VAL A 167 25.69 13.78 -9.99
CA VAL A 167 27.01 14.15 -9.46
C VAL A 167 28.00 14.46 -10.60
N THR A 168 28.03 13.61 -11.63
CA THR A 168 28.93 13.79 -12.78
C THR A 168 28.61 15.07 -13.54
N THR A 169 27.35 15.27 -13.89
CA THR A 169 26.88 16.43 -14.65
C THR A 169 27.11 17.74 -13.88
N LYS A 170 26.92 17.71 -12.55
CA LYS A 170 27.17 18.86 -11.66
C LYS A 170 28.66 19.21 -11.58
N GLN A 171 29.53 18.21 -11.43
CA GLN A 171 30.98 18.41 -11.36
C GLN A 171 31.56 19.04 -12.63
N PHE A 172 31.13 18.59 -13.80
CA PHE A 172 31.62 19.10 -15.09
C PHE A 172 30.86 20.33 -15.61
N LYS A 173 29.88 20.86 -14.85
CA LYS A 173 28.99 21.96 -15.27
C LYS A 173 28.39 21.75 -16.66
N SER A 174 28.09 20.50 -17.01
CA SER A 174 27.53 20.17 -18.32
C SER A 174 26.06 20.56 -18.39
N GLN A 175 25.54 20.74 -19.61
CA GLN A 175 24.10 20.87 -19.81
C GLN A 175 23.39 19.60 -19.30
N GLY A 176 22.20 19.74 -18.71
CA GLY A 176 21.39 18.61 -18.24
C GLY A 176 21.38 18.34 -16.72
N VAL A 177 21.92 19.26 -15.89
CA VAL A 177 21.92 19.08 -14.42
C VAL A 177 20.48 19.01 -13.87
N GLU A 178 19.58 19.81 -14.43
CA GLU A 178 18.19 19.88 -14.00
C GLU A 178 17.44 18.58 -14.32
N GLU A 179 17.64 18.01 -15.50
CA GLU A 179 17.08 16.73 -15.91
C GLU A 179 17.61 15.58 -15.04
N ALA A 180 18.91 15.58 -14.73
CA ALA A 180 19.50 14.59 -13.85
C ALA A 180 18.92 14.68 -12.42
N LEU A 181 18.74 15.91 -11.92
CA LEU A 181 18.11 16.17 -10.63
C LEU A 181 16.65 15.68 -10.60
N LYS A 182 15.86 16.00 -11.63
CA LYS A 182 14.47 15.54 -11.79
C LYS A 182 14.38 14.02 -11.81
N ASN A 183 15.26 13.35 -12.54
CA ASN A 183 15.28 11.88 -12.61
C ASN A 183 15.60 11.23 -11.26
N ARG A 184 16.57 11.79 -10.52
CA ARG A 184 16.88 11.35 -9.14
C ARG A 184 15.66 11.47 -8.24
N ASN A 185 15.06 12.66 -8.19
CA ASN A 185 13.94 12.94 -7.30
C ASN A 185 12.71 12.08 -7.65
N PHE A 186 12.41 11.91 -8.95
CA PHE A 186 11.35 11.02 -9.42
C PHE A 186 11.56 9.58 -8.94
N THR A 187 12.80 9.08 -9.02
CA THR A 187 13.12 7.72 -8.57
C THR A 187 12.95 7.57 -7.06
N VAL A 188 13.39 8.56 -6.27
CA VAL A 188 13.20 8.60 -4.81
C VAL A 188 11.72 8.61 -4.43
N GLU A 189 10.92 9.46 -5.08
CA GLU A 189 9.48 9.58 -4.84
C GLU A 189 8.74 8.28 -5.17
N LYS A 190 9.07 7.66 -6.30
CA LYS A 190 8.49 6.38 -6.69
C LYS A 190 8.84 5.26 -5.70
N MET A 191 10.12 5.15 -5.30
CA MET A 191 10.54 4.19 -4.27
C MET A 191 9.81 4.43 -2.95
N SER A 192 9.68 5.69 -2.54
CA SER A 192 8.98 6.06 -1.30
C SER A 192 7.50 5.70 -1.34
N THR A 193 6.86 5.87 -2.50
CA THR A 193 5.46 5.48 -2.72
C THR A 193 5.27 3.97 -2.51
N GLU A 194 6.12 3.15 -3.13
CA GLU A 194 6.06 1.69 -2.96
C GLU A 194 6.35 1.24 -1.52
N ILE A 195 7.29 1.88 -0.82
CA ILE A 195 7.57 1.56 0.59
C ILE A 195 6.38 1.94 1.48
N ASN A 196 5.69 3.06 1.21
CA ASN A 196 4.47 3.41 1.92
C ASN A 196 3.33 2.42 1.64
N GLU A 197 3.22 1.92 0.41
CA GLU A 197 2.25 0.85 0.09
C GLU A 197 2.56 -0.44 0.84
N ILE A 198 3.84 -0.82 0.95
CA ILE A 198 4.27 -1.95 1.79
C ILE A 198 3.83 -1.73 3.24
N ILE A 199 4.08 -0.55 3.82
CA ILE A 199 3.68 -0.23 5.20
C ILE A 199 2.17 -0.36 5.36
N ARG A 200 1.38 0.16 4.40
CA ARG A 200 -0.09 0.07 4.42
C ARG A 200 -0.55 -1.39 4.42
N VAL A 201 -0.05 -2.19 3.48
CA VAL A 201 -0.47 -3.60 3.31
C VAL A 201 -0.09 -4.46 4.51
N LEU A 202 1.07 -4.20 5.14
CA LEU A 202 1.50 -4.91 6.36
C LEU A 202 0.52 -4.76 7.53
N GLN A 203 -0.29 -3.70 7.55
CA GLN A 203 -1.24 -3.40 8.63
C GLN A 203 -2.64 -3.96 8.36
N LEU A 204 -2.88 -4.59 7.22
CA LEU A 204 -4.18 -5.17 6.88
C LEU A 204 -4.39 -6.50 7.59
N THR A 205 -5.44 -6.58 8.41
CA THR A 205 -5.86 -7.79 9.14
C THR A 205 -7.11 -8.45 8.51
N SER A 206 -7.74 -7.76 7.56
CA SER A 206 -8.96 -8.19 6.86
C SER A 206 -8.91 -7.75 5.39
N TRP A 207 -10.00 -8.01 4.67
CA TRP A 207 -10.19 -7.52 3.30
C TRP A 207 -9.92 -6.01 3.20
N ASP A 208 -9.13 -5.65 2.19
CA ASP A 208 -8.75 -4.28 1.89
C ASP A 208 -9.87 -3.61 1.09
N GLU A 209 -10.76 -2.89 1.77
CA GLU A 209 -11.78 -2.05 1.12
C GLU A 209 -11.13 -0.90 0.32
N ASP A 210 -9.91 -0.48 0.71
CA ASP A 210 -9.18 0.65 0.12
C ASP A 210 -8.26 0.24 -1.06
N ALA A 211 -8.04 -1.06 -1.29
CA ALA A 211 -7.19 -1.56 -2.38
C ALA A 211 -7.62 -1.02 -3.75
N TRP A 212 -8.93 -0.86 -3.95
CA TRP A 212 -9.48 -0.40 -5.22
C TRP A 212 -9.25 1.10 -5.42
N ALA A 213 -9.34 1.89 -4.35
CA ALA A 213 -9.18 3.35 -4.41
C ALA A 213 -7.78 3.78 -4.89
N SER A 214 -6.72 3.07 -4.48
CA SER A 214 -5.35 3.35 -4.91
C SER A 214 -5.15 3.08 -6.41
N LYS A 215 -5.67 1.94 -6.90
CA LYS A 215 -5.60 1.54 -8.31
C LYS A 215 -6.42 2.46 -9.21
N ASP A 216 -7.58 2.89 -8.76
CA ASP A 216 -8.44 3.81 -9.51
C ASP A 216 -7.77 5.18 -9.65
N THR A 217 -7.13 5.67 -8.58
CA THR A 217 -6.38 6.94 -8.60
C THR A 217 -5.22 6.90 -9.59
N GLU A 218 -4.44 5.82 -9.62
CA GLU A 218 -3.33 5.67 -10.59
C GLU A 218 -3.85 5.56 -12.03
N THR A 219 -4.96 4.85 -12.23
CA THR A 219 -5.62 4.75 -13.55
C THR A 219 -6.08 6.13 -14.02
N MET A 220 -6.66 6.94 -13.14
CA MET A 220 -7.05 8.32 -13.45
C MET A 220 -5.85 9.22 -13.79
N ARG A 221 -4.74 9.13 -13.04
CA ARG A 221 -3.51 9.89 -13.37
C ARG A 221 -2.95 9.52 -14.73
N ARG A 222 -2.94 8.23 -15.06
CA ARG A 222 -2.47 7.75 -16.37
C ARG A 222 -3.37 8.27 -17.50
N ALA A 223 -4.69 8.22 -17.32
CA ALA A 223 -5.65 8.77 -18.27
C ALA A 223 -5.44 10.28 -18.47
N LEU A 224 -5.23 11.04 -17.39
CA LEU A 224 -4.93 12.47 -17.45
C LEU A 224 -3.65 12.76 -18.25
N ALA A 225 -2.56 12.05 -17.98
CA ALA A 225 -1.30 12.22 -18.71
C ALA A 225 -1.45 11.91 -20.22
N MET A 226 -2.25 10.89 -20.57
CA MET A 226 -2.57 10.58 -21.96
C MET A 226 -3.39 11.69 -22.62
N ILE A 227 -4.41 12.21 -21.94
CA ILE A 227 -5.23 13.33 -22.43
C ILE A 227 -4.35 14.55 -22.69
N ASP A 228 -3.50 14.94 -21.73
CA ASP A 228 -2.60 16.08 -21.85
C ASP A 228 -1.65 15.94 -23.05
N SER A 229 -1.10 14.74 -23.27
CA SER A 229 -0.19 14.47 -24.39
C SER A 229 -0.84 14.62 -25.77
N LYS A 230 -2.17 14.45 -25.87
CA LYS A 230 -2.93 14.49 -27.12
C LYS A 230 -3.68 15.79 -27.35
N LEU A 231 -3.81 16.61 -26.31
CA LEU A 231 -4.65 17.80 -26.30
C LEU A 231 -4.29 18.82 -27.39
N ASN A 232 -2.99 19.08 -27.59
CA ASN A 232 -2.53 20.01 -28.63
C ASN A 232 -2.81 19.49 -30.05
N GLN A 233 -2.62 18.19 -30.28
CA GLN A 233 -2.87 17.55 -31.58
C GLN A 233 -4.36 17.62 -31.95
N ALA A 234 -5.24 17.33 -30.98
CA ALA A 234 -6.68 17.46 -31.14
C ALA A 234 -7.12 18.91 -31.43
N LYS A 235 -6.58 19.89 -30.68
CA LYS A 235 -6.87 21.32 -30.89
C LYS A 235 -6.46 21.81 -32.27
N ASN A 236 -5.30 21.38 -32.76
CA ASN A 236 -4.82 21.76 -34.09
C ASN A 236 -5.76 21.27 -35.19
N TRP A 237 -6.26 20.03 -35.10
CA TRP A 237 -7.21 19.48 -36.07
C TRP A 237 -8.55 20.21 -36.09
N LEU A 238 -9.05 20.61 -34.91
CA LEU A 238 -10.27 21.42 -34.81
C LEU A 238 -10.06 22.83 -35.38
N SER A 239 -8.86 23.39 -35.22
CA SER A 239 -8.54 24.75 -35.66
C SER A 239 -8.29 24.85 -37.16
N ASP A 240 -7.90 23.76 -37.82
CA ASP A 240 -7.69 23.70 -39.27
C ASP A 240 -8.98 23.24 -40.00
N PRO A 241 -9.65 24.12 -40.76
CA PRO A 241 -10.87 23.76 -41.50
C PRO A 241 -10.64 22.71 -42.59
N ASN A 242 -9.40 22.57 -43.09
CA ASN A 242 -9.04 21.65 -44.17
C ASN A 242 -8.43 20.34 -43.65
N ALA A 243 -8.32 20.16 -42.33
CA ALA A 243 -7.69 18.96 -41.78
C ALA A 243 -8.52 17.70 -42.12
N PRO A 244 -7.89 16.69 -42.74
CA PRO A 244 -8.63 15.55 -43.27
C PRO A 244 -9.25 14.69 -42.17
N PRO A 245 -10.46 14.13 -42.40
CA PRO A 245 -11.02 13.10 -41.55
C PRO A 245 -10.10 11.86 -41.45
N GLY A 246 -10.06 11.24 -40.29
CA GLY A 246 -9.24 10.05 -40.00
C GLY A 246 -7.76 10.32 -39.74
N ASP A 247 -7.31 11.58 -39.88
CA ASP A 247 -5.94 11.98 -39.57
C ASP A 247 -5.61 11.82 -38.07
N ALA A 248 -4.32 11.87 -37.75
CA ALA A 248 -3.81 11.75 -36.39
C ALA A 248 -4.45 12.78 -35.42
N GLY A 249 -4.90 13.92 -35.93
CA GLY A 249 -5.70 14.91 -35.22
C GLY A 249 -7.07 14.42 -34.74
N GLU A 250 -7.85 13.80 -35.62
CA GLU A 250 -9.15 13.21 -35.27
C GLU A 250 -8.97 12.01 -34.33
N GLN A 251 -7.95 11.17 -34.59
CA GLN A 251 -7.61 10.05 -33.73
C GLN A 251 -7.22 10.51 -32.32
N ALA A 252 -6.54 11.65 -32.20
CA ALA A 252 -6.22 12.25 -30.90
C ALA A 252 -7.49 12.65 -30.12
N ILE A 253 -8.52 13.18 -30.79
CA ILE A 253 -9.82 13.48 -30.16
C ILE A 253 -10.46 12.18 -29.64
N LYS A 254 -10.53 11.14 -30.48
CA LYS A 254 -11.09 9.84 -30.09
C LYS A 254 -10.35 9.23 -28.90
N GLN A 255 -9.02 9.27 -28.89
CA GLN A 255 -8.21 8.81 -27.76
C GLN A 255 -8.47 9.62 -26.49
N ILE A 256 -8.61 10.94 -26.57
CA ILE A 256 -8.97 11.78 -25.41
C ILE A 256 -10.33 11.38 -24.85
N LEU A 257 -11.33 11.15 -25.71
CA LEU A 257 -12.67 10.76 -25.29
C LEU A 257 -12.71 9.36 -24.67
N ASP A 258 -11.93 8.42 -25.20
CA ASP A 258 -11.79 7.08 -24.64
C ASP A 258 -11.15 7.12 -23.24
N GLU A 259 -10.06 7.86 -23.05
CA GLU A 259 -9.40 8.02 -21.75
C GLU A 259 -10.31 8.75 -20.74
N ALA A 260 -11.02 9.80 -21.17
CA ALA A 260 -12.01 10.46 -20.34
C ALA A 260 -13.19 9.53 -19.97
N GLY A 261 -13.58 8.64 -20.89
CA GLY A 261 -14.59 7.61 -20.65
C GLY A 261 -14.14 6.62 -19.58
N LYS A 262 -12.89 6.17 -19.63
CA LYS A 262 -12.30 5.32 -18.58
C LYS A 262 -12.32 6.00 -17.21
N VAL A 263 -12.00 7.29 -17.13
CA VAL A 263 -12.12 8.06 -15.88
C VAL A 263 -13.57 8.11 -15.41
N GLY A 264 -14.51 8.37 -16.31
CA GLY A 264 -15.94 8.40 -16.01
C GLY A 264 -16.46 7.08 -15.43
N GLU A 265 -15.98 5.93 -15.94
CA GLU A 265 -16.34 4.61 -15.43
C GLU A 265 -15.85 4.33 -14.01
N LEU A 266 -14.79 5.01 -13.57
CA LEU A 266 -14.27 4.93 -12.19
C LEU A 266 -14.98 5.89 -11.23
N CYS A 267 -15.81 6.80 -11.72
CA CYS A 267 -16.60 7.70 -10.87
C CYS A 267 -17.91 7.04 -10.41
N ALA A 268 -18.51 7.57 -9.34
CA ALA A 268 -19.83 7.17 -8.88
C ALA A 268 -20.89 8.25 -9.18
N GLY A 269 -22.17 7.88 -9.15
CA GLY A 269 -23.27 8.84 -9.02
C GLY A 269 -23.44 9.85 -10.16
N LYS A 270 -23.26 11.14 -9.84
CA LYS A 270 -23.55 12.25 -10.74
C LYS A 270 -22.37 12.49 -11.70
N GLU A 271 -21.16 12.46 -11.16
CA GLU A 271 -19.90 12.69 -11.82
C GLU A 271 -19.71 11.71 -13.00
N ARG A 272 -19.96 10.42 -12.76
CA ARG A 272 -19.94 9.40 -13.83
C ARG A 272 -20.88 9.74 -14.98
N ARG A 273 -22.12 10.14 -14.67
CA ARG A 273 -23.12 10.46 -15.69
C ARG A 273 -22.75 11.70 -16.49
N GLU A 274 -22.20 12.72 -15.83
CA GLU A 274 -21.79 13.96 -16.49
C GLU A 274 -20.58 13.73 -17.40
N ILE A 275 -19.56 12.99 -16.95
CA ILE A 275 -18.37 12.68 -17.74
C ILE A 275 -18.76 11.84 -18.96
N LEU A 276 -19.45 10.71 -18.75
CA LEU A 276 -19.86 9.82 -19.85
C LEU A 276 -20.86 10.48 -20.80
N GLY A 277 -21.72 11.36 -20.29
CA GLY A 277 -22.62 12.16 -21.11
C GLY A 277 -21.86 13.14 -22.00
N THR A 278 -20.84 13.81 -21.44
CA THR A 278 -19.99 14.76 -22.16
C THR A 278 -19.14 14.06 -23.22
N THR A 279 -18.52 12.92 -22.90
CA THR A 279 -17.71 12.18 -23.88
C THR A 279 -18.55 11.70 -25.06
N LYS A 280 -19.76 11.22 -24.80
CA LYS A 280 -20.71 10.82 -25.85
C LYS A 280 -21.13 12.00 -26.73
N ALA A 281 -21.48 13.14 -26.13
CA ALA A 281 -21.89 14.32 -26.88
C ALA A 281 -20.75 14.86 -27.76
N LEU A 282 -19.53 14.96 -27.21
CA LEU A 282 -18.35 15.41 -27.95
C LEU A 282 -17.95 14.42 -29.07
N GLY A 283 -18.11 13.12 -28.84
CA GLY A 283 -17.91 12.10 -29.88
C GLY A 283 -18.87 12.31 -31.06
N GLN A 284 -20.16 12.50 -30.79
CA GLN A 284 -21.16 12.77 -31.83
C GLN A 284 -20.88 14.06 -32.60
N MET A 285 -20.44 15.12 -31.92
CA MET A 285 -20.05 16.38 -32.58
C MET A 285 -18.80 16.19 -33.45
N THR A 286 -17.85 15.35 -33.02
CA THR A 286 -16.64 15.04 -33.79
C THR A 286 -17.00 14.30 -35.07
N ASP A 287 -17.87 13.30 -35.00
CA ASP A 287 -18.34 12.56 -36.19
C ASP A 287 -19.06 13.48 -37.18
N GLN A 288 -19.90 14.41 -36.70
CA GLN A 288 -20.56 15.42 -37.54
C GLN A 288 -19.55 16.33 -38.26
N VAL A 289 -18.51 16.79 -37.55
CA VAL A 289 -17.45 17.61 -38.15
C VAL A 289 -16.68 16.83 -39.21
N SER A 290 -16.31 15.58 -38.92
CA SER A 290 -15.62 14.70 -39.87
C SER A 290 -16.47 14.43 -41.12
N GLU A 291 -17.77 14.20 -40.97
CA GLU A 291 -18.68 14.02 -42.10
C GLU A 291 -18.78 15.29 -42.97
N LEU A 292 -18.86 16.47 -42.35
CA LEU A 292 -18.90 17.74 -43.07
C LEU A 292 -17.60 18.04 -43.82
N ARG A 293 -16.44 17.63 -43.29
CA ARG A 293 -15.13 17.78 -43.94
C ARG A 293 -14.87 16.75 -45.04
N ALA A 294 -15.62 15.65 -45.06
CA ALA A 294 -15.53 14.61 -46.09
C ALA A 294 -16.37 14.93 -47.35
N ARG A 295 -17.20 15.97 -47.31
CA ARG A 295 -18.06 16.44 -48.41
C ARG A 295 -17.38 17.54 -49.21
#